data_AF-A0A396P3H0-F1
#
_entry.id   AF-A0A396P3H0-F1
#
_cell.length_a   1.000
_cell.length_b   1.000
_cell.length_c   1.000
_cell.angle_alpha   90.00
_cell.angle_beta   90.00
_cell.angle_gamma   90.00
#
_symmetry.space_group_name_H-M   'P 1'
#
loop_
_entity.id
_entity.type
_entity.pdbx_description
1 polymer ?
#
loop_
_entity_poly.entity_id
_entity_poly.type
_entity_poly.pdbx_seq_one_letter_code
_entity_poly.pdbx_strand_id
1 'polypeptide(L)'
;MKKQYYCNPLNMDYRYQFIEDMRSGEDKISREAADPSMILFQGKYYIFASMTLSVWVSEDMVHWESHRLPDSLPLYDYAPDVRVVGDYVYFSASRRGTICDFYRTKDILNGPFERIPGTFDFWDPNLFLDDDGKLYFYWGCNNVTPIWGVELEPETMVPKTERKELIYGQPEKIGYERVGENHSKMPLSEEEAVEKFKEFLKAQGKDADHLTEEQIGFAKIMFSQRPFIEGAWMTKHDGTYYLQYAGPGTEYNVYGDGVYESDSPLGPFRLAKNNPYSYKPGGFLRGAGHGSTMEDRYGNWWHTATMQISKNHDMERRVGIWRAGFDKDGVLFCNQQFGDWPMAVEQAKEDPWAKPEWYLLSYQKAMTASSSEEGREPSFATDENIQTWWRAAGNQPGEWISMDLGEVKDVRAVQINFADDKIDAPLPGERQGERYIDPSQHKTRWLLEASADGTNYFVLADKSDAETNLPHDFIVKEEGVQIRYLKLTVFEVPYNQNPCISGLRVFGLGNGEKPSAPQYQAERTGTMDMRITIEPQTDAVGYNVLWGFAPDKLYHSCMTFMPEQNIGALVEGETVYVRVDAFNENGITEGTVRPLA
;
A
#
# COMPACT_ATOMS: atom_id res chain seq x y z
N MET A 1 -27.44 -1.95 -10.77
CA MET A 1 -26.74 -3.21 -10.47
C MET A 1 -26.55 -3.29 -8.96
N LYS A 2 -26.24 -4.46 -8.41
CA LYS A 2 -26.04 -4.62 -6.97
C LYS A 2 -24.66 -4.08 -6.57
N LYS A 3 -24.55 -3.38 -5.43
CA LYS A 3 -23.26 -2.94 -4.88
C LYS A 3 -22.40 -4.15 -4.56
N GLN A 4 -21.12 -4.03 -4.84
CA GLN A 4 -20.10 -5.00 -4.41
C GLN A 4 -19.17 -4.34 -3.41
N TYR A 5 -18.39 -5.11 -2.66
CA TYR A 5 -17.54 -4.55 -1.62
C TYR A 5 -16.18 -5.25 -1.62
N TYR A 6 -15.12 -4.46 -1.47
CA TYR A 6 -13.78 -4.96 -1.16
C TYR A 6 -13.24 -4.25 0.08
N CYS A 7 -12.13 -4.74 0.61
CA CYS A 7 -11.41 -4.14 1.72
C CYS A 7 -9.92 -4.19 1.40
N ASN A 8 -9.16 -3.14 1.73
CA ASN A 8 -7.70 -3.18 1.60
C ASN A 8 -7.06 -3.86 2.83
N PRO A 9 -5.90 -4.53 2.68
CA PRO A 9 -5.25 -4.85 1.40
C PRO A 9 -6.10 -5.82 0.56
N LEU A 10 -5.91 -5.81 -0.75
CA LEU A 10 -6.69 -6.66 -1.66
C LEU A 10 -6.58 -8.13 -1.28
N ASN A 11 -7.70 -8.85 -1.38
CA ASN A 11 -7.80 -10.27 -1.06
C ASN A 11 -7.22 -11.15 -2.19
N MET A 12 -5.89 -11.23 -2.24
CA MET A 12 -5.13 -11.90 -3.31
C MET A 12 -4.24 -13.02 -2.77
N ASP A 13 -3.85 -13.96 -3.63
CA ASP A 13 -2.77 -14.91 -3.31
C ASP A 13 -1.41 -14.25 -3.56
N TYR A 14 -0.83 -13.71 -2.49
CA TYR A 14 0.52 -13.12 -2.51
C TYR A 14 1.57 -14.24 -2.41
N ARG A 15 2.54 -14.23 -3.32
CA ARG A 15 3.55 -15.28 -3.47
C ARG A 15 4.62 -15.20 -2.39
N TYR A 16 5.01 -16.35 -1.87
CA TYR A 16 6.13 -16.48 -0.96
C TYR A 16 7.45 -16.31 -1.71
N GLN A 17 8.33 -15.54 -1.09
CA GLN A 17 9.66 -15.19 -1.55
C GLN A 17 10.65 -15.83 -0.58
N PHE A 18 11.69 -16.49 -1.10
CA PHE A 18 12.86 -16.90 -0.32
C PHE A 18 14.00 -15.96 -0.71
N ILE A 19 14.41 -15.10 0.21
CA ILE A 19 15.41 -14.06 -0.02
C ILE A 19 16.61 -14.35 0.87
N GLU A 20 17.78 -14.53 0.28
CA GLU A 20 19.01 -14.73 1.04
C GLU A 20 19.43 -13.43 1.73
N ASP A 21 19.45 -13.43 3.07
CA ASP A 21 19.97 -12.32 3.85
C ASP A 21 21.49 -12.27 3.68
N MET A 22 22.00 -11.25 2.99
CA MET A 22 23.43 -11.11 2.70
C MET A 22 24.31 -10.94 3.95
N ARG A 23 23.74 -10.70 5.14
CA ARG A 23 24.49 -10.56 6.40
C ARG A 23 24.55 -11.88 7.17
N SER A 24 23.45 -12.63 7.24
CA SER A 24 23.40 -13.91 7.98
C SER A 24 23.59 -15.15 7.10
N GLY A 25 23.31 -15.05 5.80
CA GLY A 25 23.23 -16.18 4.87
C GLY A 25 21.96 -17.03 5.04
N GLU A 26 21.03 -16.59 5.89
CA GLU A 26 19.75 -17.28 6.13
C GLU A 26 18.67 -16.78 5.16
N ASP A 27 17.71 -17.64 4.83
CA ASP A 27 16.54 -17.22 4.05
C ASP A 27 15.57 -16.41 4.91
N LYS A 28 15.15 -15.25 4.39
CA LYS A 28 13.95 -14.54 4.82
C LYS A 28 12.80 -14.95 3.93
N ILE A 29 11.77 -15.52 4.54
CA ILE A 29 10.57 -15.99 3.85
C ILE A 29 9.42 -15.04 4.15
N SER A 30 8.84 -14.44 3.12
CA SER A 30 7.70 -13.54 3.27
C SER A 30 6.85 -13.51 2.00
N ARG A 31 5.60 -13.09 2.12
CA ARG A 31 4.73 -12.82 0.97
C ARG A 31 4.94 -11.42 0.44
N GLU A 32 4.87 -11.27 -0.87
CA GLU A 32 5.08 -9.97 -1.50
C GLU A 32 4.21 -9.77 -2.74
N ALA A 33 3.66 -8.57 -2.86
CA ALA A 33 3.34 -7.92 -4.13
C ALA A 33 3.46 -6.41 -3.92
N ALA A 34 4.05 -5.71 -4.89
CA ALA A 34 4.32 -4.28 -4.80
C ALA A 34 4.30 -3.64 -6.19
N ASP A 35 4.41 -2.31 -6.20
CA ASP A 35 4.60 -1.50 -7.39
C ASP A 35 3.52 -1.74 -8.47
N PRO A 36 2.21 -1.71 -8.10
CA PRO A 36 1.15 -2.14 -9.00
C PRO A 36 0.91 -1.16 -10.16
N SER A 37 0.93 -1.68 -11.39
CA SER A 37 0.40 -1.04 -12.59
C SER A 37 -1.01 -1.56 -12.91
N MET A 38 -2.02 -0.71 -12.82
CA MET A 38 -3.41 -1.02 -13.10
C MET A 38 -3.87 -0.39 -14.42
N ILE A 39 -4.48 -1.22 -15.28
CA ILE A 39 -5.02 -0.78 -16.56
C ILE A 39 -6.42 -1.33 -16.79
N LEU A 40 -7.18 -0.65 -17.65
CA LEU A 40 -8.40 -1.17 -18.25
C LEU A 40 -8.14 -1.51 -19.72
N PHE A 41 -8.36 -2.77 -20.10
CA PHE A 41 -8.14 -3.23 -21.47
C PHE A 41 -9.22 -4.23 -21.90
N GLN A 42 -9.77 -4.06 -23.10
CA GLN A 42 -10.74 -4.98 -23.71
C GLN A 42 -11.92 -5.43 -22.81
N GLY A 43 -12.41 -4.57 -21.91
CA GLY A 43 -13.52 -4.96 -21.02
C GLY A 43 -13.14 -5.23 -19.57
N LYS A 44 -11.86 -5.47 -19.29
CA LYS A 44 -11.39 -6.00 -18.00
C LYS A 44 -10.33 -5.10 -17.36
N TYR A 45 -10.25 -5.19 -16.04
CA TYR A 45 -9.21 -4.56 -15.23
C TYR A 45 -8.07 -5.54 -15.03
N TYR A 46 -6.84 -5.05 -15.11
CA TYR A 46 -5.62 -5.82 -14.91
C TYR A 46 -4.72 -5.11 -13.92
N ILE A 47 -4.13 -5.84 -12.98
CA ILE A 47 -3.06 -5.36 -12.10
C ILE A 47 -1.82 -6.23 -12.33
N PHE A 48 -0.73 -5.58 -12.70
CA PHE A 48 0.60 -6.16 -12.76
C PHE A 48 1.38 -5.66 -11.56
N ALA A 49 1.92 -6.56 -10.75
CA ALA A 49 2.66 -6.21 -9.54
C ALA A 49 3.94 -7.04 -9.45
N SER A 50 4.98 -6.43 -8.88
CA SER A 50 6.27 -7.05 -8.61
C SER A 50 6.11 -8.38 -7.87
N MET A 51 6.95 -9.35 -8.22
CA MET A 51 7.13 -10.61 -7.48
C MET A 51 5.91 -11.56 -7.43
N THR A 52 4.91 -11.38 -8.30
CA THR A 52 3.70 -12.23 -8.32
C THR A 52 3.73 -13.36 -9.35
N LEU A 53 4.68 -13.32 -10.32
CA LEU A 53 4.73 -14.18 -11.52
C LEU A 53 3.48 -14.13 -12.42
N SER A 54 2.53 -13.24 -12.11
CA SER A 54 1.15 -13.33 -12.59
C SER A 54 0.59 -11.94 -12.86
N VAL A 55 -0.53 -11.89 -13.56
CA VAL A 55 -1.38 -10.71 -13.65
C VAL A 55 -2.68 -11.01 -12.91
N TRP A 56 -3.21 -10.02 -12.20
CA TRP A 56 -4.52 -10.11 -11.57
C TRP A 56 -5.57 -9.50 -12.47
N VAL A 57 -6.69 -10.20 -12.67
CA VAL A 57 -7.73 -9.81 -13.62
C VAL A 57 -9.08 -9.71 -12.92
N SER A 58 -9.82 -8.64 -13.19
CA SER A 58 -11.16 -8.43 -12.67
C SER A 58 -12.10 -7.86 -13.72
N GLU A 59 -13.40 -8.18 -13.61
CA GLU A 59 -14.46 -7.55 -14.40
C GLU A 59 -15.23 -6.49 -13.59
N ASP A 60 -15.02 -6.42 -12.27
CA ASP A 60 -15.83 -5.63 -11.34
C ASP A 60 -15.04 -4.87 -10.27
N MET A 61 -13.71 -4.88 -10.33
CA MET A 61 -12.76 -4.28 -9.35
C MET A 61 -12.79 -4.91 -7.95
N VAL A 62 -13.60 -5.95 -7.72
CA VAL A 62 -13.80 -6.58 -6.41
C VAL A 62 -13.29 -8.02 -6.41
N HIS A 63 -13.70 -8.80 -7.40
CA HIS A 63 -13.28 -10.18 -7.57
C HIS A 63 -12.12 -10.24 -8.55
N TRP A 64 -10.99 -10.78 -8.09
CA TRP A 64 -9.76 -10.84 -8.87
C TRP A 64 -9.28 -12.28 -9.02
N GLU A 65 -8.88 -12.63 -10.23
CA GLU A 65 -8.28 -13.91 -10.56
C GLU A 65 -6.80 -13.74 -10.90
N SER A 66 -5.95 -14.65 -10.43
CA SER A 66 -4.53 -14.65 -10.74
C SER A 66 -4.24 -15.54 -11.96
N HIS A 67 -3.64 -14.97 -12.99
CA HIS A 67 -3.26 -15.66 -14.22
C HIS A 67 -1.74 -15.58 -14.40
N ARG A 68 -1.07 -16.73 -14.47
CA ARG A 68 0.39 -16.78 -14.63
C ARG A 68 0.79 -16.16 -15.98
N LEU A 69 1.79 -15.28 -15.94
CA LEU A 69 2.34 -14.67 -17.14
C LEU A 69 3.39 -15.58 -17.81
N PRO A 70 3.62 -15.47 -19.13
CA PRO A 70 4.63 -16.26 -19.83
C PRO A 70 6.05 -15.98 -19.33
N ASP A 71 6.88 -17.02 -19.23
CA ASP A 71 8.30 -16.94 -18.80
C ASP A 71 9.18 -16.10 -19.77
N SER A 72 8.65 -15.69 -20.93
CA SER A 72 9.33 -14.75 -21.84
C SER A 72 9.40 -13.32 -21.31
N LEU A 73 8.57 -12.98 -20.32
CA LEU A 73 8.61 -11.70 -19.63
C LEU A 73 9.60 -11.73 -18.47
N PRO A 74 10.19 -10.58 -18.09
CA PRO A 74 11.14 -10.49 -16.98
C PRO A 74 10.42 -10.51 -15.62
N LEU A 75 9.81 -11.65 -15.25
CA LEU A 75 8.94 -11.76 -14.06
C LEU A 75 9.65 -11.63 -12.70
N TYR A 76 10.99 -11.64 -12.69
CA TYR A 76 11.83 -11.41 -11.50
C TYR A 76 12.35 -9.97 -11.41
N ASP A 77 12.12 -9.15 -12.43
CA ASP A 77 12.45 -7.73 -12.40
C ASP A 77 11.34 -6.97 -11.63
N TYR A 78 11.72 -5.88 -10.95
CA TYR A 78 10.81 -5.09 -10.11
C TYR A 78 10.03 -4.04 -10.92
N ALA A 79 8.97 -3.50 -10.33
CA ALA A 79 8.18 -2.37 -10.82
C ALA A 79 7.76 -2.52 -12.30
N PRO A 80 6.86 -3.47 -12.61
CA PRO A 80 6.34 -3.60 -13.96
C PRO A 80 5.51 -2.36 -14.33
N ASP A 81 5.89 -1.66 -15.40
CA ASP A 81 5.05 -0.64 -16.03
C ASP A 81 4.24 -1.26 -17.15
N VAL A 82 2.94 -0.98 -17.13
CA VAL A 82 2.00 -1.49 -18.13
C VAL A 82 1.09 -0.39 -18.63
N ARG A 83 1.03 -0.21 -19.96
CA ARG A 83 0.23 0.83 -20.60
C ARG A 83 -0.50 0.36 -21.84
N VAL A 84 -1.73 0.84 -22.01
CA VAL A 84 -2.52 0.64 -23.23
C VAL A 84 -2.09 1.69 -24.26
N VAL A 85 -1.68 1.23 -25.44
CA VAL A 85 -1.26 2.07 -26.58
C VAL A 85 -1.96 1.53 -27.82
N GLY A 86 -3.07 2.17 -28.21
CA GLY A 86 -3.96 1.67 -29.27
C GLY A 86 -4.50 0.27 -28.94
N ASP A 87 -4.31 -0.68 -29.86
CA ASP A 87 -4.74 -2.07 -29.68
C ASP A 87 -3.77 -2.92 -28.84
N TYR A 88 -2.63 -2.37 -28.44
CA TYR A 88 -1.58 -3.08 -27.74
C TYR A 88 -1.51 -2.68 -26.27
N VAL A 89 -1.06 -3.61 -25.45
CA VAL A 89 -0.59 -3.38 -24.09
C VAL A 89 0.92 -3.54 -24.07
N TYR A 90 1.62 -2.50 -23.64
CA TYR A 90 3.06 -2.48 -23.48
C TYR A 90 3.43 -2.85 -22.04
N PHE A 91 4.55 -3.55 -21.89
CA PHE A 91 5.10 -4.01 -20.63
C PHE A 91 6.62 -3.72 -20.59
N SER A 92 7.12 -3.23 -19.47
CA SER A 92 8.56 -3.16 -19.15
C SER A 92 8.76 -3.30 -17.64
N ALA A 93 9.98 -3.63 -17.19
CA ALA A 93 10.30 -3.79 -15.77
C ALA A 93 11.76 -3.38 -15.49
N SER A 94 12.05 -3.11 -14.22
CA SER A 94 13.30 -2.53 -13.72
C SER A 94 14.48 -3.50 -13.75
N ARG A 95 15.57 -3.11 -14.43
CA ARG A 95 16.87 -3.81 -14.32
C ARG A 95 18.06 -2.84 -14.36
N ARG A 96 18.78 -2.74 -13.25
CA ARG A 96 19.84 -1.76 -13.03
C ARG A 96 21.12 -2.22 -13.69
N GLY A 97 21.77 -1.32 -14.43
CA GLY A 97 23.05 -1.61 -15.09
C GLY A 97 22.96 -2.63 -16.24
N THR A 98 21.75 -3.02 -16.64
CA THR A 98 21.51 -3.89 -17.80
C THR A 98 20.47 -3.25 -18.70
N ILE A 99 20.68 -3.28 -20.01
CA ILE A 99 19.68 -2.80 -20.97
C ILE A 99 18.37 -3.57 -20.75
N CYS A 100 17.29 -2.82 -20.54
CA CYS A 100 15.95 -3.36 -20.31
C CYS A 100 15.18 -3.39 -21.63
N ASP A 101 14.44 -4.46 -21.88
CA ASP A 101 13.62 -4.61 -23.08
C ASP A 101 12.17 -4.16 -22.82
N PHE A 102 11.46 -3.84 -23.90
CA PHE A 102 10.02 -3.62 -23.89
C PHE A 102 9.30 -4.82 -24.51
N TYR A 103 8.05 -5.01 -24.14
CA TYR A 103 7.20 -6.08 -24.67
C TYR A 103 5.83 -5.51 -25.00
N ARG A 104 5.14 -6.09 -25.98
CA ARG A 104 3.74 -5.74 -26.25
C ARG A 104 2.88 -6.93 -26.63
N THR A 105 1.61 -6.87 -26.32
CA THR A 105 0.62 -7.90 -26.68
C THR A 105 -0.74 -7.29 -27.00
N LYS A 106 -1.57 -8.02 -27.75
CA LYS A 106 -3.01 -7.74 -27.90
C LYS A 106 -3.90 -8.66 -27.04
N ASP A 107 -3.30 -9.67 -26.42
CA ASP A 107 -3.93 -10.63 -25.53
C ASP A 107 -3.00 -10.84 -24.33
N ILE A 108 -3.35 -10.21 -23.20
CA ILE A 108 -2.55 -10.27 -21.96
C ILE A 108 -2.42 -11.71 -21.45
N LEU A 109 -3.48 -12.51 -21.59
CA LEU A 109 -3.57 -13.83 -20.97
C LEU A 109 -2.89 -14.91 -21.79
N ASN A 110 -3.05 -14.87 -23.12
CA ASN A 110 -2.55 -15.93 -23.99
C ASN A 110 -1.30 -15.50 -24.78
N GLY A 111 -0.99 -14.21 -24.85
CA GLY A 111 0.05 -13.68 -25.73
C GLY A 111 -0.30 -13.81 -27.22
N PRO A 112 0.70 -13.81 -28.12
CA PRO A 112 2.12 -13.70 -27.83
C PRO A 112 2.53 -12.31 -27.33
N PHE A 113 3.61 -12.26 -26.55
CA PHE A 113 4.31 -11.02 -26.23
C PHE A 113 5.43 -10.78 -27.25
N GLU A 114 5.29 -9.73 -28.06
CA GLU A 114 6.31 -9.27 -29.00
C GLU A 114 7.37 -8.48 -28.23
N ARG A 115 8.61 -8.95 -28.26
CA ARG A 115 9.76 -8.26 -27.67
C ARG A 115 10.24 -7.12 -28.58
N ILE A 116 10.49 -5.97 -27.99
CA ILE A 116 11.12 -4.80 -28.60
C ILE A 116 12.44 -4.55 -27.86
N PRO A 117 13.60 -4.80 -28.49
CA PRO A 117 14.89 -4.61 -27.83
C PRO A 117 15.08 -3.17 -27.36
N GLY A 118 15.41 -2.98 -26.08
CA GLY A 118 15.69 -1.65 -25.56
C GLY A 118 17.12 -1.20 -25.86
N THR A 119 17.43 0.04 -25.49
CA THR A 119 18.74 0.66 -25.76
C THR A 119 19.41 1.27 -24.53
N PHE A 120 18.78 1.17 -23.36
CA PHE A 120 19.30 1.71 -22.10
C PHE A 120 18.74 0.92 -20.91
N ASP A 121 19.39 1.08 -19.75
CA ASP A 121 18.91 0.60 -18.47
C ASP A 121 17.95 1.61 -17.83
N PHE A 122 16.96 1.10 -17.10
CA PHE A 122 16.00 1.93 -16.37
C PHE A 122 15.52 1.22 -15.10
N TRP A 123 14.97 2.01 -14.19
CA TRP A 123 14.43 1.56 -12.92
C TRP A 123 13.19 2.38 -12.60
N ASP A 124 12.14 1.71 -12.17
CA ASP A 124 10.78 2.20 -11.98
C ASP A 124 10.27 2.93 -13.23
N PRO A 125 10.14 2.19 -14.34
CA PRO A 125 9.75 2.76 -15.61
C PRO A 125 8.32 3.30 -15.57
N ASN A 126 8.03 4.27 -16.44
CA ASN A 126 6.68 4.62 -16.81
C ASN A 126 6.60 5.09 -18.25
N LEU A 127 5.83 4.37 -19.06
CA LEU A 127 5.45 4.79 -20.40
C LEU A 127 4.20 5.69 -20.32
N PHE A 128 4.11 6.66 -21.22
CA PHE A 128 2.95 7.53 -21.33
C PHE A 128 2.68 7.86 -22.79
N LEU A 129 1.45 7.62 -23.24
CA LEU A 129 0.97 8.02 -24.56
C LEU A 129 0.18 9.32 -24.43
N ASP A 130 0.62 10.35 -25.15
CA ASP A 130 -0.08 11.63 -25.20
C ASP A 130 -1.12 11.67 -26.34
N ASP A 131 -2.04 12.63 -26.26
CA ASP A 131 -3.14 12.80 -27.23
C ASP A 131 -2.65 13.11 -28.65
N ASP A 132 -1.42 13.61 -28.79
CA ASP A 132 -0.77 13.89 -30.07
C ASP A 132 -0.07 12.66 -30.69
N GLY A 133 -0.16 11.49 -30.03
CA GLY A 133 0.40 10.23 -30.47
C GLY A 133 1.88 10.03 -30.11
N LYS A 134 2.52 10.98 -29.42
CA LYS A 134 3.89 10.82 -28.94
C LYS A 134 3.93 9.94 -27.69
N LEU A 135 5.00 9.16 -27.59
CA LEU A 135 5.33 8.38 -26.40
C LEU A 135 6.40 9.09 -25.59
N TYR A 136 6.17 9.15 -24.29
CA TYR A 136 7.11 9.63 -23.29
C TYR A 136 7.45 8.52 -22.33
N PHE A 137 8.68 8.55 -21.81
CA PHE A 137 9.16 7.55 -20.87
C PHE A 137 9.89 8.19 -19.71
N TYR A 138 9.55 7.75 -18.51
CA TYR A 138 10.04 8.26 -17.24
C TYR A 138 10.66 7.13 -16.43
N TRP A 139 11.71 7.41 -15.67
CA TRP A 139 12.33 6.42 -14.79
C TRP A 139 13.24 7.09 -13.77
N GLY A 140 13.51 6.41 -12.67
CA GLY A 140 14.41 6.86 -11.61
C GLY A 140 14.06 6.18 -10.29
N CYS A 141 15.09 5.81 -9.52
CA CYS A 141 14.96 5.27 -8.17
C CYS A 141 16.27 5.56 -7.45
N ASN A 142 16.34 6.72 -6.79
CA ASN A 142 17.55 7.16 -6.11
C ASN A 142 17.26 8.32 -5.16
N ASN A 143 18.24 8.61 -4.30
CA ASN A 143 18.19 9.74 -3.37
C ASN A 143 19.15 10.90 -3.72
N VAL A 144 19.97 10.74 -4.77
CA VAL A 144 20.89 11.77 -5.28
C VAL A 144 20.77 12.03 -6.79
N THR A 145 20.00 11.23 -7.53
CA THR A 145 19.71 11.45 -8.96
C THR A 145 18.23 11.76 -9.17
N PRO A 146 17.85 12.47 -10.24
CA PRO A 146 16.46 12.83 -10.47
C PRO A 146 15.64 11.66 -11.02
N ILE A 147 14.33 11.87 -11.12
CA ILE A 147 13.51 11.19 -12.12
C ILE A 147 13.83 11.81 -13.49
N TRP A 148 14.08 10.93 -14.46
CA TRP A 148 14.43 11.28 -15.83
C TRP A 148 13.20 11.21 -16.74
N GLY A 149 13.27 11.91 -17.88
CA GLY A 149 12.26 11.82 -18.93
C GLY A 149 12.84 11.94 -20.35
N VAL A 150 12.24 11.23 -21.30
CA VAL A 150 12.53 11.31 -22.74
C VAL A 150 11.25 11.20 -23.58
N GLU A 151 11.29 11.71 -24.81
CA GLU A 151 10.37 11.26 -25.87
C GLU A 151 10.95 10.00 -26.53
N LEU A 152 10.12 8.99 -26.81
CA LEU A 152 10.49 7.76 -27.48
C LEU A 152 9.98 7.74 -28.93
N GLU A 153 10.71 7.01 -29.79
CA GLU A 153 10.22 6.60 -31.11
C GLU A 153 9.23 5.43 -30.96
N PRO A 154 7.93 5.59 -31.31
CA PRO A 154 6.89 4.64 -30.92
C PRO A 154 7.09 3.18 -31.36
N GLU A 155 7.71 2.94 -32.51
CA GLU A 155 7.92 1.60 -33.03
C GLU A 155 9.13 0.90 -32.41
N THR A 156 10.15 1.66 -32.02
CA THR A 156 11.46 1.12 -31.62
C THR A 156 11.78 1.31 -30.14
N MET A 157 11.05 2.19 -29.45
CA MET A 157 11.31 2.63 -28.07
C MET A 157 12.71 3.22 -27.85
N VAL A 158 13.34 3.70 -28.92
CA VAL A 158 14.61 4.42 -28.85
C VAL A 158 14.33 5.88 -28.46
N PRO A 159 15.09 6.47 -27.51
CA PRO A 159 14.97 7.88 -27.19
C PRO A 159 15.19 8.79 -28.41
N LYS A 160 14.22 9.66 -28.68
CA LYS A 160 14.30 10.73 -29.71
C LYS A 160 14.94 12.00 -29.19
N THR A 161 14.91 12.19 -27.89
CA THR A 161 15.48 13.36 -27.20
C THR A 161 16.62 12.94 -26.28
N GLU A 162 17.47 13.89 -25.92
CA GLU A 162 18.35 13.72 -24.77
C GLU A 162 17.53 13.52 -23.49
N ARG A 163 18.15 12.86 -22.50
CA ARG A 163 17.55 12.65 -21.17
C ARG A 163 17.38 14.00 -20.48
N LYS A 164 16.18 14.25 -19.94
CA LYS A 164 15.90 15.45 -19.13
C LYS A 164 15.79 15.07 -17.67
N GLU A 165 16.39 15.87 -16.81
CA GLU A 165 16.19 15.84 -15.36
C GLU A 165 14.85 16.51 -15.05
N LEU A 166 13.92 15.79 -14.42
CA LEU A 166 12.56 16.31 -14.19
C LEU A 166 12.37 16.82 -12.76
N ILE A 167 12.62 15.97 -11.76
CA ILE A 167 12.44 16.29 -10.34
C ILE A 167 13.50 15.61 -9.47
N TYR A 168 13.82 16.25 -8.34
CA TYR A 168 14.71 15.76 -7.28
C TYR A 168 13.97 15.77 -5.94
N GLY A 169 14.40 14.92 -5.00
CA GLY A 169 13.94 14.97 -3.61
C GLY A 169 14.43 16.23 -2.91
N GLN A 170 13.52 16.89 -2.18
CA GLN A 170 13.69 18.11 -1.40
C GLN A 170 13.21 17.93 0.07
N PRO A 171 13.73 16.93 0.82
CA PRO A 171 13.27 16.60 2.18
C PRO A 171 13.46 17.74 3.21
N GLU A 172 14.28 18.74 2.89
CA GLU A 172 14.48 19.93 3.72
C GLU A 172 13.29 20.92 3.66
N LYS A 173 12.42 20.80 2.64
CA LYS A 173 11.25 21.66 2.42
C LYS A 173 9.94 20.90 2.28
N ILE A 174 10.01 19.62 1.92
CA ILE A 174 8.87 18.75 1.66
C ILE A 174 8.84 17.68 2.75
N GLY A 175 7.95 17.83 3.73
CA GLY A 175 7.96 16.97 4.91
C GLY A 175 7.62 15.51 4.63
N TYR A 176 6.69 15.25 3.71
CA TYR A 176 6.33 13.89 3.35
C TYR A 176 7.44 13.13 2.59
N GLU A 177 8.53 13.80 2.23
CA GLU A 177 9.73 13.15 1.69
C GLU A 177 10.75 12.78 2.79
N ARG A 178 10.51 13.07 4.07
CA ARG A 178 11.45 12.64 5.13
C ARG A 178 11.27 11.17 5.48
N VAL A 179 12.38 10.46 5.67
CA VAL A 179 12.39 9.05 6.09
C VAL A 179 12.03 8.88 7.57
N GLY A 180 11.85 7.63 7.99
CA GLY A 180 11.53 7.25 9.37
C GLY A 180 10.03 7.22 9.65
N GLU A 181 9.65 6.57 10.75
CA GLU A 181 8.25 6.51 11.18
C GLU A 181 7.69 7.93 11.29
N ASN A 182 6.53 8.17 10.68
CA ASN A 182 5.84 9.47 10.67
C ASN A 182 6.71 10.65 10.18
N HIS A 183 7.62 10.43 9.22
CA HIS A 183 8.52 11.46 8.66
C HIS A 183 9.47 12.12 9.67
N SER A 184 9.87 11.37 10.70
CA SER A 184 10.56 11.90 11.88
C SER A 184 12.06 12.22 11.70
N LYS A 185 12.69 11.85 10.58
CA LYS A 185 14.14 11.99 10.40
C LYS A 185 14.49 12.99 9.30
N MET A 186 15.31 13.98 9.66
CA MET A 186 15.94 14.88 8.70
C MET A 186 17.10 14.17 7.97
N PRO A 187 17.38 14.54 6.70
CA PRO A 187 18.58 14.09 6.03
C PRO A 187 19.83 14.57 6.79
N LEU A 188 20.87 13.73 6.76
CA LEU A 188 22.20 14.05 7.24
C LEU A 188 23.01 14.74 6.15
N SER A 189 24.01 15.51 6.56
CA SER A 189 25.07 15.96 5.64
C SER A 189 25.86 14.78 5.06
N GLU A 190 26.55 15.01 3.94
CA GLU A 190 27.38 13.97 3.32
C GLU A 190 28.50 13.52 4.27
N GLU A 191 29.08 14.45 5.04
CA GLU A 191 30.11 14.16 6.03
C GLU A 191 29.58 13.27 7.16
N GLU A 192 28.41 13.59 7.71
CA GLU A 192 27.77 12.78 8.75
C GLU A 192 27.40 11.38 8.25
N ALA A 193 26.94 11.26 7.00
CA ALA A 193 26.66 9.97 6.38
C ALA A 193 27.91 9.09 6.29
N VAL A 194 29.04 9.68 5.87
CA VAL A 194 30.33 8.98 5.78
C VAL A 194 30.82 8.57 7.17
N GLU A 195 30.71 9.43 8.18
CA GLU A 195 31.10 9.07 9.55
C GLU A 195 30.25 7.93 10.12
N LYS A 196 28.93 7.92 9.89
CA LYS A 196 28.08 6.78 10.29
C LYS A 196 28.46 5.49 9.59
N PHE A 197 28.84 5.56 8.31
CA PHE A 197 29.33 4.38 7.61
C PHE A 197 30.65 3.87 8.18
N LYS A 198 31.57 4.77 8.57
CA LYS A 198 32.80 4.38 9.29
C LYS A 198 32.51 3.72 10.63
N GLU A 199 31.56 4.23 11.40
CA GLU A 199 31.12 3.60 12.66
C GLU A 199 30.57 2.19 12.41
N PHE A 200 29.75 2.03 11.37
CA PHE A 200 29.24 0.73 10.94
C PHE A 200 30.35 -0.26 10.55
N LEU A 201 31.33 0.17 9.75
CA LEU A 201 32.48 -0.65 9.38
C LEU A 201 33.31 -1.05 10.61
N LYS A 202 33.57 -0.11 11.53
CA LYS A 202 34.27 -0.38 12.80
C LYS A 202 33.53 -1.42 13.64
N ALA A 203 32.19 -1.32 13.73
CA ALA A 203 31.37 -2.29 14.44
C ALA A 203 31.42 -3.70 13.80
N GLN A 204 31.69 -3.80 12.50
CA GLN A 204 31.92 -5.06 11.79
C GLN A 204 33.40 -5.51 11.79
N GLY A 205 34.31 -4.78 12.45
CA GLY A 205 35.75 -5.08 12.44
C GLY A 205 36.43 -4.85 11.08
N LYS A 206 35.85 -4.02 10.21
CA LYS A 206 36.39 -3.66 8.88
C LYS A 206 37.20 -2.35 8.96
N ASP A 207 38.13 -2.15 8.01
CA ASP A 207 38.87 -0.89 7.88
C ASP A 207 37.92 0.25 7.52
N ALA A 208 37.95 1.31 8.30
CA ALA A 208 37.09 2.48 8.18
C ALA A 208 37.89 3.77 7.94
N ASP A 209 39.23 3.71 8.02
CA ASP A 209 40.09 4.89 7.91
C ASP A 209 40.54 5.12 6.45
N HIS A 210 40.46 4.08 5.60
CA HIS A 210 40.80 4.14 4.17
C HIS A 210 39.63 3.71 3.28
N LEU A 211 38.66 4.60 3.08
CA LEU A 211 37.53 4.37 2.19
C LEU A 211 37.88 4.67 0.73
N THR A 212 37.42 3.82 -0.20
CA THR A 212 37.46 4.10 -1.64
C THR A 212 36.38 5.13 -2.03
N GLU A 213 36.50 5.73 -3.22
CA GLU A 213 35.46 6.63 -3.75
C GLU A 213 34.10 5.93 -3.89
N GLU A 214 34.10 4.66 -4.29
CA GLU A 214 32.90 3.83 -4.39
C GLU A 214 32.24 3.63 -3.01
N GLN A 215 33.05 3.33 -1.98
CA GLN A 215 32.57 3.20 -0.61
C GLN A 215 32.02 4.51 -0.05
N ILE A 216 32.63 5.65 -0.39
CA ILE A 216 32.13 6.98 -0.04
C ILE A 216 30.80 7.24 -0.75
N GLY A 217 30.69 6.94 -2.04
CA GLY A 217 29.43 7.07 -2.79
C GLY A 217 28.31 6.20 -2.20
N PHE A 218 28.63 4.95 -1.85
CA PHE A 218 27.70 4.05 -1.15
C PHE A 218 27.27 4.61 0.21
N ALA A 219 28.21 5.16 1.00
CA ALA A 219 27.89 5.76 2.29
C ALA A 219 26.90 6.93 2.14
N LYS A 220 27.11 7.81 1.16
CA LYS A 220 26.22 8.94 0.89
C LYS A 220 24.82 8.49 0.47
N ILE A 221 24.69 7.37 -0.25
CA ILE A 221 23.38 6.85 -0.62
C ILE A 221 22.71 6.16 0.58
N MET A 222 23.40 5.26 1.28
CA MET A 222 22.75 4.40 2.27
C MET A 222 22.63 4.99 3.67
N PHE A 223 23.49 5.95 4.04
CA PHE A 223 23.55 6.48 5.41
C PHE A 223 23.11 7.94 5.54
N SER A 224 22.86 8.65 4.43
CA SER A 224 22.46 10.06 4.46
C SER A 224 21.03 10.31 4.93
N GLN A 225 20.19 9.28 5.04
CA GLN A 225 18.77 9.44 5.38
C GLN A 225 18.02 10.34 4.37
N ARG A 226 18.60 10.58 3.18
CA ARG A 226 17.88 11.21 2.08
C ARG A 226 16.87 10.22 1.49
N PRO A 227 15.68 10.68 1.12
CA PRO A 227 14.64 9.82 0.57
C PRO A 227 15.02 9.28 -0.78
N PHE A 228 14.64 8.05 -1.04
CA PHE A 228 14.49 7.61 -2.42
C PHE A 228 13.24 8.27 -3.00
N ILE A 229 13.40 8.86 -4.18
CA ILE A 229 12.28 9.21 -5.05
C ILE A 229 12.26 8.24 -6.22
N GLU A 230 11.09 7.68 -6.50
CA GLU A 230 10.97 6.55 -7.41
C GLU A 230 9.55 6.43 -8.00
N GLY A 231 9.22 5.30 -8.64
CA GLY A 231 7.83 4.98 -9.02
C GLY A 231 7.10 6.06 -9.83
N ALA A 232 7.74 6.58 -10.89
CA ALA A 232 7.13 7.65 -11.69
C ALA A 232 5.77 7.21 -12.27
N TRP A 233 4.76 8.07 -12.26
CA TRP A 233 3.51 7.81 -12.99
C TRP A 233 2.92 9.09 -13.58
N MET A 234 2.90 9.18 -14.91
CA MET A 234 2.31 10.30 -15.61
C MET A 234 0.80 10.11 -15.81
N THR A 235 0.04 11.14 -15.47
CA THR A 235 -1.39 11.28 -15.77
C THR A 235 -1.65 12.62 -16.42
N LYS A 236 -2.48 12.67 -17.46
CA LYS A 236 -2.92 13.91 -18.09
C LYS A 236 -4.40 14.13 -17.86
N HIS A 237 -4.78 15.35 -17.49
CA HIS A 237 -6.19 15.74 -17.32
C HIS A 237 -6.36 17.21 -17.68
N ASP A 238 -7.35 17.53 -18.53
CA ASP A 238 -7.68 18.89 -18.97
C ASP A 238 -6.46 19.73 -19.40
N GLY A 239 -5.53 19.10 -20.13
CA GLY A 239 -4.31 19.73 -20.65
C GLY A 239 -3.17 19.90 -19.64
N THR A 240 -3.37 19.50 -18.38
CA THR A 240 -2.33 19.49 -17.34
C THR A 240 -1.73 18.10 -17.19
N TYR A 241 -0.42 18.02 -17.03
CA TYR A 241 0.37 16.80 -16.82
C TYR A 241 0.74 16.70 -15.33
N TYR A 242 0.41 15.58 -14.70
CA TYR A 242 0.65 15.28 -13.31
C TYR A 242 1.68 14.15 -13.23
N LEU A 243 2.93 14.50 -12.93
CA LEU A 243 4.00 13.55 -12.67
C LEU A 243 3.92 13.12 -11.19
N GLN A 244 3.37 11.93 -10.95
CA GLN A 244 3.40 11.27 -9.66
C GLN A 244 4.77 10.62 -9.44
N TYR A 245 5.20 10.52 -8.19
CA TYR A 245 6.41 9.80 -7.76
C TYR A 245 6.24 9.30 -6.34
N ALA A 246 6.85 8.16 -6.03
CA ALA A 246 6.84 7.55 -4.72
C ALA A 246 8.02 8.01 -3.85
N GLY A 247 7.82 8.01 -2.54
CA GLY A 247 8.86 8.22 -1.52
C GLY A 247 8.28 8.03 -0.12
N PRO A 248 9.10 8.09 0.95
CA PRO A 248 10.55 8.26 0.95
C PRO A 248 11.34 6.92 0.97
N GLY A 249 10.64 5.80 1.11
CA GLY A 249 11.17 4.43 1.18
C GLY A 249 10.07 3.47 1.60
N THR A 250 9.95 2.33 0.93
CA THR A 250 8.83 1.40 1.11
C THR A 250 8.81 0.70 2.47
N GLU A 251 9.91 0.73 3.21
CA GLU A 251 10.03 0.15 4.54
C GLU A 251 9.41 1.02 5.64
N TYR A 252 8.99 2.26 5.34
CA TYR A 252 8.38 3.17 6.31
C TYR A 252 6.85 3.17 6.20
N ASN A 253 6.18 3.39 7.33
CA ASN A 253 4.71 3.49 7.37
C ASN A 253 4.11 4.65 6.57
N VAL A 254 4.96 5.58 6.17
CA VAL A 254 4.61 6.80 5.48
C VAL A 254 4.89 6.75 3.98
N TYR A 255 5.28 5.60 3.43
CA TYR A 255 5.47 5.45 2.00
C TYR A 255 4.22 5.89 1.22
N GLY A 256 4.38 6.82 0.30
CA GLY A 256 3.30 7.51 -0.40
C GLY A 256 3.78 8.18 -1.66
N ASP A 257 2.85 8.76 -2.41
CA ASP A 257 3.14 9.45 -3.66
C ASP A 257 3.01 10.97 -3.51
N GLY A 258 4.00 11.70 -4.03
CA GLY A 258 3.92 13.12 -4.30
C GLY A 258 3.60 13.40 -5.77
N VAL A 259 3.26 14.65 -6.09
CA VAL A 259 2.91 15.08 -7.46
C VAL A 259 3.52 16.43 -7.81
N TYR A 260 4.05 16.50 -9.02
CA TYR A 260 4.35 17.75 -9.70
C TYR A 260 3.45 17.93 -10.93
N GLU A 261 3.10 19.17 -11.24
CA GLU A 261 2.28 19.56 -12.38
C GLU A 261 3.10 20.27 -13.47
N SER A 262 2.69 20.14 -14.73
CA SER A 262 3.21 20.92 -15.84
C SER A 262 2.18 21.08 -16.94
N ASP A 263 2.41 22.03 -17.85
CA ASP A 263 1.64 22.21 -19.08
C ASP A 263 2.29 21.42 -20.25
N SER A 264 3.35 20.65 -19.97
CA SER A 264 4.12 19.87 -20.94
C SER A 264 4.58 18.53 -20.32
N PRO A 265 4.61 17.42 -21.10
CA PRO A 265 4.94 16.09 -20.58
C PRO A 265 6.38 15.95 -20.08
N LEU A 266 7.28 16.87 -20.47
CA LEU A 266 8.68 16.88 -20.05
C LEU A 266 9.03 18.15 -19.25
N GLY A 267 8.03 18.78 -18.62
CA GLY A 267 8.24 19.95 -17.78
C GLY A 267 8.38 21.28 -18.55
N PRO A 268 8.77 22.36 -17.85
CA PRO A 268 9.19 22.37 -16.44
C PRO A 268 8.05 22.04 -15.48
N PHE A 269 8.38 21.35 -14.39
CA PHE A 269 7.44 20.89 -13.37
C PHE A 269 7.39 21.85 -12.17
N ARG A 270 6.21 22.02 -11.58
CA ARG A 270 5.97 22.77 -10.34
C ARG A 270 5.27 21.86 -9.32
N LEU A 271 5.58 21.98 -8.04
CA LEU A 271 4.95 21.13 -7.02
C LEU A 271 3.43 21.36 -7.01
N ALA A 272 2.64 20.28 -7.01
CA ALA A 272 1.19 20.36 -6.91
C ALA A 272 0.78 20.87 -5.51
N LYS A 273 -0.36 21.56 -5.42
CA LYS A 273 -0.87 22.07 -4.13
C LYS A 273 -1.36 20.97 -3.20
N ASN A 274 -1.86 19.87 -3.76
CA ASN A 274 -2.30 18.71 -2.96
C ASN A 274 -1.15 17.71 -2.89
N ASN A 275 -0.40 17.75 -1.81
CA ASN A 275 0.72 16.86 -1.57
C ASN A 275 0.84 16.50 -0.08
N PRO A 276 1.05 15.23 0.26
CA PRO A 276 1.18 14.07 -0.63
C PRO A 276 -0.16 13.67 -1.30
N TYR A 277 -0.10 13.17 -2.53
CA TYR A 277 -1.27 12.74 -3.33
C TYR A 277 -1.85 11.41 -2.85
N SER A 278 -1.01 10.37 -2.74
CA SER A 278 -1.41 9.06 -2.23
C SER A 278 -0.71 8.76 -0.92
N TYR A 279 -1.44 8.75 0.19
CA TYR A 279 -0.81 8.74 1.51
C TYR A 279 -1.68 8.10 2.58
N LYS A 280 -1.16 7.05 3.23
CA LYS A 280 -1.86 6.31 4.30
C LYS A 280 -0.97 6.05 5.51
N PRO A 281 -0.75 7.03 6.39
CA PRO A 281 0.17 6.92 7.52
C PRO A 281 -0.38 6.18 8.74
N GLY A 282 -1.70 5.96 8.82
CA GLY A 282 -2.39 5.37 9.98
C GLY A 282 -3.50 4.38 9.59
N GLY A 283 -4.13 3.79 10.59
CA GLY A 283 -5.06 2.65 10.45
C GLY A 283 -4.38 1.29 10.52
N PHE A 284 -5.10 0.22 10.16
CA PHE A 284 -4.67 -1.17 10.26
C PHE A 284 -3.46 -1.53 9.40
N LEU A 285 -3.45 -1.11 8.13
CA LEU A 285 -2.34 -1.29 7.20
C LEU A 285 -1.93 0.06 6.64
N ARG A 286 -0.63 0.36 6.65
CA ARG A 286 -0.08 1.68 6.31
C ARG A 286 0.66 1.64 4.97
N GLY A 287 1.02 2.80 4.43
CA GLY A 287 1.64 2.94 3.11
C GLY A 287 0.63 2.95 1.97
N ALA A 288 0.89 3.81 0.98
CA ALA A 288 0.14 3.93 -0.26
C ALA A 288 1.02 4.59 -1.35
N GLY A 289 2.28 4.19 -1.43
CA GLY A 289 3.25 4.73 -2.40
C GLY A 289 3.56 3.73 -3.51
N HIS A 290 4.13 4.22 -4.60
CA HIS A 290 4.50 3.50 -5.82
C HIS A 290 3.34 2.68 -6.36
N GLY A 291 2.72 3.23 -7.39
CA GLY A 291 1.51 2.69 -7.94
C GLY A 291 1.10 3.38 -9.22
N SER A 292 -0.20 3.34 -9.51
CA SER A 292 -0.73 3.80 -10.77
C SER A 292 -2.15 4.34 -10.65
N THR A 293 -2.41 5.41 -11.38
CA THR A 293 -3.70 6.08 -11.48
C THR A 293 -4.35 5.77 -12.83
N MET A 294 -5.60 5.30 -12.81
CA MET A 294 -6.34 4.79 -13.98
C MET A 294 -7.79 5.29 -13.98
N GLU A 295 -8.28 5.73 -15.14
CA GLU A 295 -9.69 6.05 -15.36
C GLU A 295 -10.45 4.81 -15.89
N ASP A 296 -11.54 4.45 -15.24
CA ASP A 296 -12.35 3.28 -15.58
C ASP A 296 -13.39 3.56 -16.68
N ARG A 297 -14.12 2.51 -17.09
CA ARG A 297 -15.16 2.60 -18.15
C ARG A 297 -16.37 3.45 -17.78
N TYR A 298 -16.50 3.84 -16.52
CA TYR A 298 -17.58 4.67 -15.99
C TYR A 298 -17.10 6.11 -15.68
N GLY A 299 -15.85 6.42 -16.01
CA GLY A 299 -15.22 7.72 -15.74
C GLY A 299 -14.83 7.91 -14.27
N ASN A 300 -14.77 6.85 -13.46
CA ASN A 300 -14.19 6.93 -12.12
C ASN A 300 -12.67 6.81 -12.23
N TRP A 301 -11.98 7.52 -11.34
CA TRP A 301 -10.54 7.42 -11.23
C TRP A 301 -10.20 6.55 -10.03
N TRP A 302 -9.24 5.66 -10.21
CA TRP A 302 -8.76 4.74 -9.19
C TRP A 302 -7.26 4.84 -9.12
N HIS A 303 -6.72 4.72 -7.91
CA HIS A 303 -5.29 4.63 -7.68
C HIS A 303 -4.99 3.32 -6.96
N THR A 304 -4.11 2.51 -7.51
CA THR A 304 -3.56 1.34 -6.83
C THR A 304 -2.16 1.67 -6.35
N ALA A 305 -1.75 1.18 -5.17
CA ALA A 305 -0.41 1.43 -4.64
C ALA A 305 0.04 0.35 -3.64
N THR A 306 1.31 0.45 -3.25
CA THR A 306 1.97 -0.47 -2.32
C THR A 306 1.65 -0.11 -0.87
N MET A 307 1.31 -1.14 -0.08
CA MET A 307 1.05 -1.06 1.36
C MET A 307 2.11 -1.87 2.12
N GLN A 308 2.54 -1.34 3.27
CA GLN A 308 3.70 -1.81 4.04
C GLN A 308 3.30 -2.77 5.17
N ILE A 309 3.96 -3.94 5.24
CA ILE A 309 3.99 -4.81 6.42
C ILE A 309 5.39 -4.85 7.04
N SER A 310 6.44 -5.09 6.25
CA SER A 310 7.86 -5.01 6.64
C SER A 310 8.21 -5.69 7.98
N LYS A 311 7.80 -6.96 8.18
CA LYS A 311 8.09 -7.71 9.42
C LYS A 311 9.03 -8.88 9.22
N ASN A 312 8.67 -9.80 8.33
CA ASN A 312 9.50 -10.96 8.04
C ASN A 312 10.67 -10.60 7.10
N HIS A 313 10.48 -9.55 6.29
CA HIS A 313 11.47 -8.95 5.42
C HIS A 313 11.13 -7.46 5.21
N ASP A 314 12.12 -6.58 5.00
CA ASP A 314 11.90 -5.13 4.88
C ASP A 314 10.97 -4.78 3.69
N MET A 315 10.94 -5.62 2.65
CA MET A 315 10.09 -5.50 1.46
C MET A 315 8.79 -6.32 1.51
N GLU A 316 8.37 -6.81 2.68
CA GLU A 316 7.09 -7.51 2.84
C GLU A 316 5.91 -6.55 2.67
N ARG A 317 5.19 -6.69 1.54
CA ARG A 317 4.26 -5.67 1.03
C ARG A 317 2.98 -6.28 0.45
N ARG A 318 1.93 -5.46 0.38
CA ARG A 318 0.61 -5.78 -0.20
C ARG A 318 0.18 -4.68 -1.16
N VAL A 319 -0.91 -4.92 -1.87
CA VAL A 319 -1.49 -3.95 -2.81
C VAL A 319 -2.84 -3.47 -2.29
N GLY A 320 -3.10 -2.16 -2.42
CA GLY A 320 -4.40 -1.55 -2.12
C GLY A 320 -4.93 -0.74 -3.31
N ILE A 321 -6.25 -0.57 -3.38
CA ILE A 321 -6.93 0.29 -4.36
C ILE A 321 -7.76 1.35 -3.63
N TRP A 322 -7.69 2.59 -4.09
CA TRP A 322 -8.46 3.71 -3.57
C TRP A 322 -9.13 4.50 -4.69
N ARG A 323 -10.23 5.18 -4.33
CA ARG A 323 -10.87 6.18 -5.19
C ARG A 323 -9.94 7.37 -5.35
N ALA A 324 -9.77 7.82 -6.58
CA ALA A 324 -9.02 9.02 -6.93
C ALA A 324 -9.90 9.94 -7.79
N GLY A 325 -9.33 11.08 -8.20
CA GLY A 325 -9.98 11.95 -9.17
C GLY A 325 -9.41 13.36 -9.19
N PHE A 326 -10.11 14.22 -9.91
CA PHE A 326 -9.81 15.64 -10.02
C PHE A 326 -11.00 16.43 -9.49
N ASP A 327 -10.71 17.44 -8.70
CA ASP A 327 -11.76 18.35 -8.25
C ASP A 327 -12.06 19.42 -9.31
N LYS A 328 -13.04 20.29 -9.02
CA LYS A 328 -13.47 21.36 -9.95
C LYS A 328 -12.38 22.37 -10.34
N ASP A 329 -11.28 22.43 -9.59
CA ASP A 329 -10.16 23.34 -9.84
C ASP A 329 -8.96 22.59 -10.44
N GLY A 330 -9.14 21.34 -10.87
CA GLY A 330 -8.09 20.49 -11.45
C GLY A 330 -7.12 19.92 -10.41
N VAL A 331 -7.48 19.90 -9.12
CA VAL A 331 -6.62 19.32 -8.08
C VAL A 331 -6.77 17.81 -8.10
N LEU A 332 -5.68 17.11 -8.43
CA LEU A 332 -5.59 15.66 -8.34
C LEU A 332 -5.62 15.23 -6.86
N PHE A 333 -6.50 14.29 -6.52
CA PHE A 333 -6.65 13.76 -5.16
C PHE A 333 -6.80 12.23 -5.18
N CYS A 334 -6.42 11.61 -4.07
CA CYS A 334 -6.73 10.22 -3.78
C CYS A 334 -7.37 10.17 -2.38
N ASN A 335 -8.40 9.35 -2.20
CA ASN A 335 -9.15 9.28 -0.94
C ASN A 335 -8.72 8.07 -0.12
N GLN A 336 -7.83 8.30 0.85
CA GLN A 336 -7.41 7.31 1.85
C GLN A 336 -8.18 7.39 3.17
N GLN A 337 -9.22 8.23 3.27
CA GLN A 337 -10.04 8.28 4.48
C GLN A 337 -10.67 6.90 4.71
N PHE A 338 -10.40 6.30 5.88
CA PHE A 338 -10.82 4.93 6.17
C PHE A 338 -10.38 3.92 5.09
N GLY A 339 -9.22 4.16 4.47
CA GLY A 339 -8.78 3.46 3.25
C GLY A 339 -8.43 1.97 3.42
N ASP A 340 -8.62 1.40 4.61
CA ASP A 340 -8.57 -0.05 4.89
C ASP A 340 -9.87 -0.58 5.51
N TRP A 341 -10.98 0.14 5.34
CA TRP A 341 -12.33 -0.30 5.68
C TRP A 341 -13.07 -0.78 4.42
N PRO A 342 -14.21 -1.48 4.56
CA PRO A 342 -15.02 -1.89 3.43
C PRO A 342 -15.41 -0.72 2.51
N MET A 343 -15.06 -0.83 1.23
CA MET A 343 -15.39 0.13 0.19
C MET A 343 -16.41 -0.50 -0.76
N ALA A 344 -17.55 0.18 -0.94
CA ALA A 344 -18.52 -0.19 -1.96
C ALA A 344 -17.96 0.13 -3.35
N VAL A 345 -18.23 -0.73 -4.32
CA VAL A 345 -17.99 -0.52 -5.74
C VAL A 345 -19.29 -0.77 -6.49
N GLU A 346 -19.60 0.16 -7.37
CA GLU A 346 -20.69 0.19 -8.29
C GLU A 346 -20.14 0.21 -9.71
N GLN A 347 -20.80 -0.54 -10.60
CA GLN A 347 -20.53 -0.46 -12.03
C GLN A 347 -21.22 0.76 -12.65
N ALA A 348 -20.92 1.93 -12.10
CA ALA A 348 -21.49 3.24 -12.43
C ALA A 348 -20.53 4.36 -12.00
N LYS A 349 -20.82 5.60 -12.40
CA LYS A 349 -20.10 6.77 -11.88
C LYS A 349 -20.40 6.93 -10.39
N GLU A 350 -19.35 7.04 -9.57
CA GLU A 350 -19.44 7.13 -8.12
C GLU A 350 -19.02 8.50 -7.57
N ASP A 351 -19.44 8.76 -6.33
CA ASP A 351 -18.86 9.83 -5.51
C ASP A 351 -17.53 9.32 -4.90
N PRO A 352 -16.38 9.89 -5.27
CA PRO A 352 -15.09 9.46 -4.74
C PRO A 352 -14.93 9.73 -3.23
N TRP A 353 -15.79 10.58 -2.64
CA TRP A 353 -15.81 10.94 -1.22
C TRP A 353 -16.95 10.27 -0.44
N ALA A 354 -17.61 9.26 -1.01
CA ALA A 354 -18.64 8.49 -0.32
C ALA A 354 -18.10 7.92 1.01
N LYS A 355 -18.85 8.17 2.09
CA LYS A 355 -18.50 7.71 3.45
C LYS A 355 -18.62 6.19 3.58
N PRO A 356 -17.87 5.56 4.51
CA PRO A 356 -18.07 4.15 4.83
C PRO A 356 -19.52 3.86 5.20
N GLU A 357 -20.06 2.75 4.68
CA GLU A 357 -21.40 2.30 5.02
C GLU A 357 -21.42 1.49 6.33
N TRP A 358 -20.29 0.86 6.67
CA TRP A 358 -20.11 -0.01 7.83
C TRP A 358 -18.91 0.46 8.66
N TYR A 359 -19.01 0.30 9.97
CA TYR A 359 -18.02 0.78 10.94
C TYR A 359 -17.33 -0.38 11.64
N LEU A 360 -16.09 -0.15 12.09
CA LEU A 360 -15.31 -1.16 12.81
C LEU A 360 -15.95 -1.49 14.16
N LEU A 361 -16.31 -2.76 14.35
CA LEU A 361 -16.93 -3.32 15.56
C LEU A 361 -15.94 -4.11 16.42
N SER A 362 -14.76 -4.44 15.90
CA SER A 362 -13.83 -5.39 16.52
C SER A 362 -12.73 -4.76 17.38
N TYR A 363 -12.55 -3.43 17.36
CA TYR A 363 -11.43 -2.79 18.05
C TYR A 363 -11.45 -3.07 19.55
N GLN A 364 -10.34 -3.62 20.08
CA GLN A 364 -10.13 -3.98 21.48
C GLN A 364 -11.25 -4.82 22.10
N LYS A 365 -11.96 -5.62 21.29
CA LYS A 365 -12.97 -6.55 21.80
C LYS A 365 -12.33 -7.68 22.61
N ALA A 366 -13.13 -8.29 23.47
CA ALA A 366 -12.63 -9.37 24.31
C ALA A 366 -12.33 -10.59 23.43
N MET A 367 -11.10 -11.12 23.57
CA MET A 367 -10.61 -12.23 22.77
C MET A 367 -10.21 -13.42 23.65
N THR A 368 -10.47 -14.63 23.17
CA THR A 368 -10.03 -15.90 23.76
C THR A 368 -9.55 -16.83 22.65
N ALA A 369 -8.75 -17.84 22.99
CA ALA A 369 -8.24 -18.79 22.01
C ALA A 369 -8.10 -20.19 22.63
N SER A 370 -7.96 -21.21 21.78
CA SER A 370 -7.60 -22.57 22.17
C SER A 370 -6.27 -22.62 22.91
N SER A 371 -5.29 -21.86 22.42
CA SER A 371 -3.95 -21.77 22.97
C SER A 371 -3.29 -20.44 22.53
N SER A 372 -2.18 -20.06 23.16
CA SER A 372 -1.38 -18.90 22.74
C SER A 372 0.07 -19.09 23.12
N GLU A 373 0.98 -18.68 22.24
CA GLU A 373 2.38 -18.47 22.59
C GLU A 373 2.50 -17.24 23.52
N GLU A 374 3.42 -17.27 24.49
CA GLU A 374 3.64 -16.15 25.42
C GLU A 374 4.07 -14.89 24.64
N GLY A 375 3.42 -13.75 24.90
CA GLY A 375 3.66 -12.51 24.15
C GLY A 375 3.03 -12.49 22.76
N ARG A 376 2.10 -13.42 22.47
CA ARG A 376 1.29 -13.50 21.24
C ARG A 376 -0.18 -13.74 21.57
N GLU A 377 -0.68 -12.98 22.53
CA GLU A 377 -2.03 -13.10 23.10
C GLU A 377 -3.13 -12.84 22.06
N PRO A 378 -4.35 -13.41 22.25
CA PRO A 378 -5.43 -13.29 21.28
C PRO A 378 -5.94 -11.85 21.10
N SER A 379 -5.66 -10.94 22.03
CA SER A 379 -6.00 -9.52 21.92
C SER A 379 -5.32 -8.81 20.74
N PHE A 380 -4.15 -9.28 20.29
CA PHE A 380 -3.46 -8.69 19.13
C PHE A 380 -4.22 -8.85 17.82
N ALA A 381 -5.20 -9.77 17.72
CA ALA A 381 -6.04 -9.86 16.53
C ALA A 381 -7.08 -8.73 16.42
N THR A 382 -7.12 -7.80 17.40
CA THR A 382 -8.14 -6.73 17.52
C THR A 382 -7.57 -5.37 17.87
N ASP A 383 -6.24 -5.20 17.80
CA ASP A 383 -5.56 -3.94 18.13
C ASP A 383 -5.44 -2.97 16.94
N GLU A 384 -6.01 -3.33 15.79
CA GLU A 384 -5.91 -2.61 14.51
C GLU A 384 -4.46 -2.32 14.10
N ASN A 385 -3.59 -3.32 14.24
CA ASN A 385 -2.22 -3.25 13.77
C ASN A 385 -1.80 -4.57 13.09
N ILE A 386 -1.69 -4.58 11.76
CA ILE A 386 -1.34 -5.80 11.01
C ILE A 386 0.03 -6.40 11.40
N GLN A 387 0.88 -5.59 12.02
CA GLN A 387 2.24 -5.92 12.40
C GLN A 387 2.34 -6.61 13.76
N THR A 388 1.22 -6.75 14.48
CA THR A 388 1.06 -7.56 15.68
C THR A 388 0.08 -8.69 15.37
N TRP A 389 0.19 -9.82 16.05
CA TRP A 389 -0.68 -10.97 15.79
C TRP A 389 -0.78 -11.90 16.99
N TRP A 390 -1.95 -12.52 17.11
CA TRP A 390 -2.11 -13.73 17.91
C TRP A 390 -1.36 -14.88 17.23
N ARG A 391 -0.78 -15.77 18.01
CA ARG A 391 -0.19 -17.03 17.54
C ARG A 391 -0.61 -18.18 18.43
N ALA A 392 -1.16 -19.23 17.81
CA ALA A 392 -1.44 -20.48 18.52
C ALA A 392 -0.15 -21.11 19.07
N ALA A 393 -0.24 -21.80 20.20
CA ALA A 393 0.93 -22.47 20.81
C ALA A 393 1.38 -23.71 20.02
N GLY A 394 0.49 -24.27 19.19
CA GLY A 394 0.78 -25.39 18.29
C GLY A 394 0.26 -25.14 16.88
N ASN A 395 0.53 -26.11 16.00
CA ASN A 395 0.10 -26.13 14.59
C ASN A 395 -0.87 -27.28 14.30
N GLN A 396 -1.60 -27.77 15.31
CA GLN A 396 -2.57 -28.83 15.10
C GLN A 396 -3.82 -28.28 14.40
N PRO A 397 -4.42 -29.01 13.44
CA PRO A 397 -5.68 -28.60 12.85
C PRO A 397 -6.76 -28.42 13.92
N GLY A 398 -7.43 -27.28 13.91
CA GLY A 398 -8.51 -26.96 14.84
C GLY A 398 -8.16 -25.97 15.95
N GLU A 399 -6.94 -25.39 15.95
CA GLU A 399 -6.66 -24.20 16.77
C GLU A 399 -7.65 -23.08 16.40
N TRP A 400 -8.16 -22.38 17.41
CA TRP A 400 -9.21 -21.39 17.22
C TRP A 400 -8.98 -20.13 18.04
N ILE A 401 -9.52 -19.03 17.52
CA ILE A 401 -9.63 -17.75 18.21
C ILE A 401 -11.09 -17.30 18.19
N SER A 402 -11.54 -16.69 19.29
CA SER A 402 -12.92 -16.24 19.46
C SER A 402 -12.99 -14.83 20.01
N MET A 403 -13.96 -14.08 19.48
CA MET A 403 -14.29 -12.70 19.84
C MET A 403 -15.66 -12.61 20.51
N ASP A 404 -15.78 -11.80 21.56
CA ASP A 404 -17.06 -11.27 22.07
C ASP A 404 -17.17 -9.77 21.74
N LEU A 405 -18.12 -9.40 20.88
CA LEU A 405 -18.42 -8.00 20.52
C LEU A 405 -19.00 -7.18 21.70
N GLY A 406 -19.37 -7.85 22.80
CA GLY A 406 -19.92 -7.28 24.03
C GLY A 406 -21.45 -7.30 24.06
N GLU A 407 -22.09 -7.16 22.90
CA GLU A 407 -23.54 -7.26 22.69
C GLU A 407 -23.82 -7.79 21.28
N VAL A 408 -25.08 -8.10 20.99
CA VAL A 408 -25.50 -8.47 19.63
C VAL A 408 -25.44 -7.23 18.74
N LYS A 409 -24.68 -7.32 17.65
CA LYS A 409 -24.48 -6.25 16.66
C LYS A 409 -24.98 -6.72 15.29
N ASP A 410 -25.27 -5.77 14.43
CA ASP A 410 -25.58 -6.03 13.03
C ASP A 410 -24.29 -6.12 12.20
N VAL A 411 -23.76 -7.33 12.03
CA VAL A 411 -22.50 -7.58 11.31
C VAL A 411 -22.76 -7.65 9.81
N ARG A 412 -22.03 -6.82 9.06
CA ARG A 412 -22.15 -6.68 7.61
C ARG A 412 -20.95 -7.23 6.85
N ALA A 413 -19.77 -7.28 7.48
CA ALA A 413 -18.61 -7.95 6.90
C ALA A 413 -17.60 -8.42 7.95
N VAL A 414 -16.77 -9.39 7.58
CA VAL A 414 -15.61 -9.84 8.36
C VAL A 414 -14.39 -9.94 7.43
N GLN A 415 -13.29 -9.29 7.79
CA GLN A 415 -11.99 -9.47 7.14
C GLN A 415 -11.08 -10.29 8.06
N ILE A 416 -10.54 -11.38 7.56
CA ILE A 416 -9.61 -12.25 8.28
C ILE A 416 -8.22 -12.01 7.70
N ASN A 417 -7.33 -11.48 8.54
CA ASN A 417 -5.95 -11.20 8.18
C ASN A 417 -5.03 -12.21 8.88
N PHE A 418 -4.44 -13.08 8.09
CA PHE A 418 -3.41 -14.02 8.54
C PHE A 418 -2.05 -13.31 8.56
N ALA A 419 -1.22 -13.67 9.54
CA ALA A 419 0.19 -13.30 9.58
C ALA A 419 1.07 -14.52 9.30
N ASP A 420 2.24 -14.27 8.73
CA ASP A 420 3.33 -15.24 8.69
C ASP A 420 4.30 -14.90 9.84
N ASP A 421 4.75 -15.88 10.61
CA ASP A 421 5.73 -15.68 11.71
C ASP A 421 6.89 -16.65 11.56
N LYS A 422 8.05 -16.13 11.13
CA LYS A 422 9.33 -16.87 11.05
C LYS A 422 9.18 -18.24 10.37
N ILE A 423 8.78 -18.23 9.11
CA ILE A 423 8.71 -19.47 8.32
C ILE A 423 10.11 -20.09 8.27
N ASP A 424 10.22 -21.34 8.69
CA ASP A 424 11.42 -22.17 8.55
C ASP A 424 11.09 -23.31 7.59
N ALA A 425 11.40 -23.09 6.32
CA ALA A 425 11.16 -24.04 5.25
C ALA A 425 12.41 -24.13 4.36
N PRO A 426 12.76 -25.32 3.85
CA PRO A 426 13.87 -25.44 2.93
C PRO A 426 13.56 -24.72 1.62
N LEU A 427 14.57 -24.10 1.01
CA LEU A 427 14.49 -23.50 -0.31
C LEU A 427 13.95 -24.52 -1.34
N PRO A 428 12.78 -24.28 -1.97
CA PRO A 428 12.14 -25.28 -2.84
C PRO A 428 12.81 -25.45 -4.22
N GLY A 429 13.63 -24.50 -4.67
CA GLY A 429 14.22 -24.49 -6.01
C GLY A 429 15.47 -23.60 -6.12
N GLU A 430 15.92 -23.35 -7.36
CA GLU A 430 17.11 -22.53 -7.61
C GLU A 430 16.79 -21.03 -7.62
N ARG A 431 17.59 -20.23 -6.92
CA ARG A 431 17.44 -18.77 -6.89
C ARG A 431 17.83 -18.13 -8.23
N GLN A 432 17.22 -17.01 -8.54
CA GLN A 432 17.69 -16.04 -9.53
C GLN A 432 18.25 -14.83 -8.77
N GLY A 433 19.58 -14.70 -8.75
CA GLY A 433 20.24 -13.76 -7.82
C GLY A 433 20.06 -14.22 -6.37
N GLU A 434 19.60 -13.32 -5.51
CA GLU A 434 19.35 -13.58 -4.08
C GLU A 434 17.95 -14.15 -3.79
N ARG A 435 17.10 -14.33 -4.82
CA ARG A 435 15.66 -14.58 -4.64
C ARG A 435 15.16 -15.85 -5.34
N TYR A 436 14.24 -16.54 -4.71
CA TYR A 436 13.36 -17.53 -5.34
C TYR A 436 11.89 -17.19 -5.04
N ILE A 437 11.06 -17.15 -6.08
CA ILE A 437 9.60 -16.96 -5.95
C ILE A 437 8.95 -18.34 -5.98
N ASP A 438 8.23 -18.72 -4.92
CA ASP A 438 7.56 -20.03 -4.84
C ASP A 438 6.28 -20.05 -5.70
N PRO A 439 6.25 -20.83 -6.82
CA PRO A 439 5.07 -20.93 -7.67
C PRO A 439 4.03 -21.91 -7.12
N SER A 440 4.32 -22.61 -6.01
CA SER A 440 3.47 -23.64 -5.44
C SER A 440 2.09 -23.09 -5.06
N GLN A 441 1.07 -23.91 -5.24
CA GLN A 441 -0.28 -23.60 -4.79
C GLN A 441 -0.42 -24.03 -3.33
N HIS A 442 -0.25 -23.06 -2.44
CA HIS A 442 -0.49 -23.23 -1.02
C HIS A 442 -1.99 -23.19 -0.71
N LYS A 443 -2.36 -23.49 0.54
CA LYS A 443 -3.75 -23.49 1.00
C LYS A 443 -3.87 -22.81 2.36
N THR A 444 -4.95 -22.07 2.53
CA THR A 444 -5.38 -21.54 3.83
C THR A 444 -6.81 -22.01 4.07
N ARG A 445 -7.02 -22.85 5.09
CA ARG A 445 -8.31 -23.49 5.36
C ARG A 445 -8.78 -23.20 6.76
N TRP A 446 -10.04 -22.77 6.86
CA TRP A 446 -10.61 -22.30 8.11
C TRP A 446 -12.14 -22.40 8.10
N LEU A 447 -12.74 -22.35 9.28
CA LEU A 447 -14.18 -22.26 9.51
C LEU A 447 -14.48 -21.06 10.41
N LEU A 448 -15.38 -20.18 9.99
CA LEU A 448 -15.87 -19.07 10.78
C LEU A 448 -17.30 -19.34 11.22
N GLU A 449 -17.47 -19.47 12.52
CA GLU A 449 -18.76 -19.66 13.17
C GLU A 449 -19.16 -18.38 13.92
N ALA A 450 -20.46 -18.18 14.10
CA ALA A 450 -21.00 -17.04 14.81
C ALA A 450 -22.16 -17.45 15.73
N SER A 451 -22.40 -16.65 16.77
CA SER A 451 -23.51 -16.84 17.70
C SER A 451 -24.01 -15.50 18.25
N ALA A 452 -25.30 -15.41 18.53
CA ALA A 452 -25.88 -14.29 19.27
C ALA A 452 -25.84 -14.50 20.80
N ASP A 453 -25.81 -15.76 21.25
CA ASP A 453 -25.96 -16.13 22.67
C ASP A 453 -24.73 -16.84 23.28
N GLY A 454 -23.75 -17.21 22.45
CA GLY A 454 -22.50 -17.86 22.87
C GLY A 454 -22.64 -19.37 23.10
N THR A 455 -23.80 -19.96 22.80
CA THR A 455 -24.10 -21.39 22.95
C THR A 455 -24.53 -22.04 21.65
N ASN A 456 -25.38 -21.37 20.86
CA ASN A 456 -25.86 -21.85 19.57
C ASN A 456 -25.04 -21.18 18.48
N TYR A 457 -24.06 -21.90 17.95
CA TYR A 457 -23.23 -21.44 16.84
C TYR A 457 -23.83 -21.89 15.50
N PHE A 458 -23.75 -21.01 14.51
CA PHE A 458 -24.02 -21.31 13.11
C PHE A 458 -22.81 -20.96 12.25
N VAL A 459 -22.67 -21.62 11.11
CA VAL A 459 -21.59 -21.37 10.16
C VAL A 459 -21.84 -20.05 9.43
N LEU A 460 -20.92 -19.09 9.59
CA LEU A 460 -20.96 -17.82 8.87
C LEU A 460 -20.27 -17.93 7.51
N ALA A 461 -19.14 -18.63 7.48
CA ALA A 461 -18.39 -18.98 6.27
C ALA A 461 -17.53 -20.23 6.51
N ASP A 462 -17.43 -21.10 5.51
CA ASP A 462 -16.65 -22.34 5.55
C ASP A 462 -15.67 -22.37 4.38
N LYS A 463 -14.37 -22.43 4.71
CA LYS A 463 -13.23 -22.56 3.79
C LYS A 463 -12.39 -23.78 4.18
N SER A 464 -12.96 -24.77 4.86
CA SER A 464 -12.25 -25.98 5.28
C SER A 464 -11.73 -26.81 4.10
N ASP A 465 -12.38 -26.73 2.94
CA ASP A 465 -11.98 -27.38 1.68
C ASP A 465 -11.38 -26.40 0.65
N ALA A 466 -10.94 -25.22 1.08
CA ALA A 466 -10.37 -24.23 0.16
C ALA A 466 -9.08 -24.72 -0.50
N GLU A 467 -8.95 -24.44 -1.80
CA GLU A 467 -7.74 -24.67 -2.62
C GLU A 467 -7.00 -23.37 -2.93
N THR A 468 -7.36 -22.29 -2.22
CA THR A 468 -6.79 -20.96 -2.34
C THR A 468 -5.98 -20.58 -1.12
N ASN A 469 -5.06 -19.64 -1.28
CA ASN A 469 -4.15 -19.17 -0.24
C ASN A 469 -4.31 -17.67 0.01
N LEU A 470 -5.50 -17.28 0.47
CA LEU A 470 -5.90 -15.89 0.64
C LEU A 470 -5.61 -15.41 2.08
N PRO A 471 -4.61 -14.53 2.30
CA PRO A 471 -4.25 -14.09 3.64
C PRO A 471 -5.13 -12.95 4.17
N HIS A 472 -6.03 -12.40 3.34
CA HIS A 472 -6.89 -11.25 3.66
C HIS A 472 -8.36 -11.52 3.30
N ASP A 473 -8.85 -12.74 3.56
CA ASP A 473 -10.19 -13.19 3.17
C ASP A 473 -11.27 -12.22 3.69
N PHE A 474 -12.16 -11.79 2.79
CA PHE A 474 -13.19 -10.80 3.07
C PHE A 474 -14.60 -11.35 2.82
N ILE A 475 -15.36 -11.50 3.89
CA ILE A 475 -16.69 -12.11 3.89
C ILE A 475 -17.74 -11.02 4.03
N VAL A 476 -18.53 -10.82 2.98
CA VAL A 476 -19.61 -9.83 2.96
C VAL A 476 -20.94 -10.49 3.30
N LYS A 477 -21.68 -9.87 4.21
CA LYS A 477 -23.05 -10.17 4.63
C LYS A 477 -23.89 -8.90 4.53
N GLU A 478 -24.07 -8.44 3.29
CA GLU A 478 -24.68 -7.14 2.99
C GLU A 478 -26.04 -6.93 3.65
N GLU A 479 -26.88 -7.96 3.78
CA GLU A 479 -28.19 -7.88 4.46
C GLU A 479 -28.12 -7.81 5.99
N GLY A 480 -26.94 -8.05 6.56
CA GLY A 480 -26.69 -8.04 8.00
C GLY A 480 -26.96 -9.38 8.66
N VAL A 481 -26.19 -9.69 9.70
CA VAL A 481 -26.40 -10.85 10.57
C VAL A 481 -26.23 -10.42 12.01
N GLN A 482 -27.19 -10.78 12.86
CA GLN A 482 -27.17 -10.47 14.29
C GLN A 482 -26.18 -11.40 15.01
N ILE A 483 -25.04 -10.85 15.43
CA ILE A 483 -23.92 -11.61 15.98
C ILE A 483 -23.38 -10.91 17.23
N ARG A 484 -23.03 -11.69 18.26
CA ARG A 484 -22.23 -11.23 19.39
C ARG A 484 -20.87 -11.92 19.44
N TYR A 485 -20.87 -13.23 19.22
CA TYR A 485 -19.67 -14.06 19.30
C TYR A 485 -19.26 -14.51 17.91
N LEU A 486 -17.96 -14.41 17.62
CA LEU A 486 -17.36 -15.02 16.43
C LEU A 486 -16.29 -16.02 16.88
N LYS A 487 -16.16 -17.12 16.15
CA LYS A 487 -15.11 -18.13 16.38
C LYS A 487 -14.52 -18.54 15.04
N LEU A 488 -13.23 -18.24 14.87
CA LEU A 488 -12.45 -18.68 13.72
C LEU A 488 -11.63 -19.91 14.12
N THR A 489 -11.87 -21.02 13.45
CA THR A 489 -11.10 -22.27 13.58
C THR A 489 -10.21 -22.44 12.36
N VAL A 490 -8.90 -22.62 12.56
CA VAL A 490 -7.92 -22.77 11.49
C VAL A 490 -7.52 -24.24 11.36
N PHE A 491 -7.55 -24.78 10.15
CA PHE A 491 -7.23 -26.18 9.86
C PHE A 491 -5.89 -26.33 9.15
N GLU A 492 -5.55 -25.39 8.27
CA GLU A 492 -4.33 -25.46 7.46
C GLU A 492 -3.88 -24.03 7.12
N VAL A 493 -2.58 -23.80 7.22
CA VAL A 493 -1.88 -22.61 6.73
C VAL A 493 -0.62 -23.06 5.98
N PRO A 494 -0.05 -22.24 5.09
CA PRO A 494 1.14 -22.61 4.33
C PRO A 494 2.31 -23.03 5.23
N TYR A 495 3.17 -23.92 4.71
CA TYR A 495 4.34 -24.47 5.41
C TYR A 495 4.04 -25.10 6.79
N ASN A 496 2.79 -25.46 7.08
CA ASN A 496 2.37 -26.10 8.33
C ASN A 496 2.79 -25.31 9.59
N GLN A 497 2.76 -23.98 9.48
CA GLN A 497 3.07 -23.08 10.58
C GLN A 497 2.00 -23.09 11.66
N ASN A 498 2.35 -22.56 12.84
CA ASN A 498 1.34 -22.24 13.84
C ASN A 498 0.41 -21.16 13.28
N PRO A 499 -0.93 -21.32 13.37
CA PRO A 499 -1.87 -20.29 12.96
C PRO A 499 -1.59 -18.94 13.63
N CYS A 500 -1.50 -17.90 12.81
CA CYS A 500 -1.33 -16.53 13.27
C CYS A 500 -2.38 -15.62 12.63
N ILE A 501 -3.04 -14.79 13.45
CA ILE A 501 -4.08 -13.85 13.01
C ILE A 501 -3.67 -12.45 13.47
N SER A 502 -3.36 -11.57 12.51
CA SER A 502 -3.06 -10.16 12.75
C SER A 502 -4.30 -9.28 12.80
N GLY A 503 -5.42 -9.75 12.27
CA GLY A 503 -6.67 -9.00 12.35
C GLY A 503 -7.88 -9.87 12.08
N LEU A 504 -8.71 -10.10 13.09
CA LEU A 504 -10.09 -10.55 12.92
C LEU A 504 -10.98 -9.31 12.95
N ARG A 505 -11.13 -8.66 11.80
CA ARG A 505 -11.77 -7.34 11.71
C ARG A 505 -13.25 -7.50 11.36
N VAL A 506 -14.12 -6.97 12.20
CA VAL A 506 -15.58 -7.10 12.05
C VAL A 506 -16.16 -5.72 11.76
N PHE A 507 -16.96 -5.61 10.70
CA PHE A 507 -17.58 -4.37 10.27
C PHE A 507 -19.10 -4.50 10.26
N GLY A 508 -19.79 -3.43 10.65
CA GLY A 508 -21.24 -3.41 10.67
C GLY A 508 -21.80 -2.17 11.33
N LEU A 509 -22.96 -2.33 11.98
CA LEU A 509 -23.67 -1.27 12.67
C LEU A 509 -23.85 -1.66 14.14
N GLY A 510 -23.48 -0.75 15.04
CA GLY A 510 -23.82 -0.84 16.44
C GLY A 510 -25.26 -0.42 16.76
N ASN A 511 -25.61 -0.49 18.06
CA ASN A 511 -26.95 -0.20 18.58
C ASN A 511 -27.07 1.20 19.22
N GLY A 512 -26.02 2.02 19.11
CA GLY A 512 -25.92 3.31 19.78
C GLY A 512 -25.95 4.49 18.83
N GLU A 513 -25.56 5.64 19.36
CA GLU A 513 -25.44 6.90 18.62
C GLU A 513 -24.02 7.12 18.11
N LYS A 514 -23.90 7.99 17.11
CA LYS A 514 -22.61 8.53 16.64
C LYS A 514 -21.89 9.28 17.77
N PRO A 515 -20.55 9.38 17.75
CA PRO A 515 -19.84 10.12 18.78
C PRO A 515 -20.17 11.61 18.69
N SER A 516 -19.97 12.34 19.78
CA SER A 516 -19.95 13.80 19.76
C SER A 516 -18.78 14.34 18.92
N ALA A 517 -18.92 15.58 18.46
CA ALA A 517 -17.87 16.23 17.68
C ALA A 517 -16.64 16.50 18.58
N PRO A 518 -15.43 16.09 18.16
CA PRO A 518 -14.26 16.18 19.01
C PRO A 518 -13.81 17.64 19.18
N GLN A 519 -13.33 17.96 20.38
CA GLN A 519 -12.52 19.14 20.61
C GLN A 519 -11.05 18.77 20.46
N TYR A 520 -10.30 19.60 19.75
CA TYR A 520 -8.88 19.36 19.50
C TYR A 520 -8.10 20.66 19.37
N GLN A 521 -6.79 20.53 19.55
CA GLN A 521 -5.79 21.56 19.27
C GLN A 521 -4.88 21.04 18.15
N ALA A 522 -4.53 21.93 17.23
CA ALA A 522 -3.58 21.67 16.15
C ALA A 522 -2.50 22.75 16.20
N GLU A 523 -1.26 22.35 16.45
CA GLU A 523 -0.14 23.25 16.66
C GLU A 523 0.98 22.94 15.68
N ARG A 524 1.53 23.97 15.06
CA ARG A 524 2.76 23.82 14.27
C ARG A 524 3.96 23.64 15.21
N THR A 525 4.62 22.49 15.12
CA THR A 525 5.81 22.17 15.94
C THR A 525 7.12 22.32 15.17
N GLY A 526 7.05 22.52 13.85
CA GLY A 526 8.18 22.75 12.96
C GLY A 526 7.72 23.37 11.64
N THR A 527 8.65 23.67 10.73
CA THR A 527 8.28 24.21 9.39
C THR A 527 7.44 23.22 8.59
N MET A 528 7.59 21.92 8.86
CA MET A 528 6.98 20.80 8.15
C MET A 528 6.23 19.84 9.07
N ASP A 529 6.04 20.20 10.34
CA ASP A 529 5.52 19.31 11.38
C ASP A 529 4.36 19.97 12.13
N MET A 530 3.33 19.18 12.41
CA MET A 530 2.26 19.55 13.33
C MET A 530 2.00 18.46 14.36
N ARG A 531 1.48 18.89 15.49
CA ARG A 531 0.94 18.02 16.54
C ARG A 531 -0.56 18.28 16.70
N ILE A 532 -1.31 17.19 16.77
CA ILE A 532 -2.73 17.18 17.09
C ILE A 532 -2.91 16.60 18.48
N THR A 533 -3.65 17.32 19.32
CA THR A 533 -4.05 16.85 20.66
C THR A 533 -5.56 16.91 20.74
N ILE A 534 -6.18 15.78 21.08
CA ILE A 534 -7.63 15.59 21.11
C ILE A 534 -8.07 15.51 22.57
N GLU A 535 -9.10 16.27 22.93
CA GLU A 535 -9.66 16.22 24.28
C GLU A 535 -10.29 14.85 24.54
N PRO A 536 -10.10 14.26 25.74
CA PRO A 536 -10.69 12.96 26.06
C PRO A 536 -12.22 12.96 25.91
N GLN A 537 -12.74 12.01 25.15
CA GLN A 537 -14.16 11.73 25.04
C GLN A 537 -14.40 10.22 25.10
N THR A 538 -15.50 9.81 25.73
CA THR A 538 -15.79 8.40 26.05
C THR A 538 -16.70 7.70 25.04
N ASP A 539 -17.29 8.47 24.13
CA ASP A 539 -18.27 8.01 23.14
C ASP A 539 -17.65 7.75 21.75
N ALA A 540 -16.34 8.00 21.58
CA ALA A 540 -15.57 7.67 20.39
C ALA A 540 -14.63 6.48 20.62
N VAL A 541 -14.44 5.71 19.54
CA VAL A 541 -13.46 4.62 19.46
C VAL A 541 -12.12 5.15 18.94
N GLY A 542 -12.15 6.05 17.96
CA GLY A 542 -10.96 6.64 17.38
C GLY A 542 -11.27 7.90 16.58
N TYR A 543 -10.25 8.41 15.92
CA TYR A 543 -10.29 9.68 15.22
C TYR A 543 -9.65 9.57 13.84
N ASN A 544 -10.11 10.41 12.92
CA ASN A 544 -9.46 10.65 11.65
C ASN A 544 -9.01 12.12 11.60
N VAL A 545 -7.70 12.35 11.61
CA VAL A 545 -7.13 13.69 11.44
C VAL A 545 -7.06 13.98 9.95
N LEU A 546 -7.72 15.04 9.49
CA LEU A 546 -7.70 15.49 8.11
C LEU A 546 -7.01 16.85 7.99
N TRP A 547 -6.28 17.04 6.90
CA TRP A 547 -5.68 18.34 6.60
C TRP A 547 -5.59 18.60 5.10
N GLY A 548 -5.33 19.86 4.76
CA GLY A 548 -5.04 20.30 3.40
C GLY A 548 -4.88 21.81 3.32
N PHE A 549 -4.76 22.34 2.10
CA PHE A 549 -4.32 23.72 1.89
C PHE A 549 -5.45 24.77 1.88
N ALA A 550 -6.72 24.35 1.92
CA ALA A 550 -7.88 25.24 2.04
C ALA A 550 -8.98 24.59 2.90
N PRO A 551 -9.93 25.38 3.47
CA PRO A 551 -10.97 24.84 4.35
C PRO A 551 -11.87 23.77 3.72
N ASP A 552 -12.06 23.83 2.40
CA ASP A 552 -12.87 22.92 1.59
C ASP A 552 -12.02 21.87 0.83
N LYS A 553 -10.71 21.82 1.09
CA LYS A 553 -9.74 20.97 0.37
C LYS A 553 -8.89 20.17 1.35
N LEU A 554 -9.55 19.37 2.19
CA LEU A 554 -8.93 18.46 3.16
C LEU A 554 -8.81 17.07 2.56
N TYR A 555 -7.76 16.84 1.77
CA TYR A 555 -7.58 15.58 1.04
C TYR A 555 -6.81 14.53 1.82
N HIS A 556 -5.96 14.94 2.76
CA HIS A 556 -5.11 14.02 3.50
C HIS A 556 -5.81 13.50 4.75
N SER A 557 -5.43 12.30 5.19
CA SER A 557 -5.99 11.70 6.41
C SER A 557 -4.99 10.85 7.19
N CYS A 558 -5.15 10.81 8.51
CA CYS A 558 -4.41 9.96 9.42
C CYS A 558 -5.39 9.42 10.49
N MET A 559 -5.76 8.15 10.35
CA MET A 559 -6.56 7.45 11.36
C MET A 559 -5.70 7.13 12.58
N THR A 560 -6.19 7.45 13.77
CA THR A 560 -5.53 7.18 15.04
C THR A 560 -6.53 6.78 16.11
N PHE A 561 -6.10 5.87 17.00
CA PHE A 561 -6.83 5.50 18.22
C PHE A 561 -6.24 6.20 19.46
N MET A 562 -5.25 7.07 19.25
CA MET A 562 -4.54 7.78 20.30
C MET A 562 -5.06 9.23 20.42
N PRO A 563 -5.01 9.84 21.63
CA PRO A 563 -5.41 11.23 21.82
C PRO A 563 -4.38 12.24 21.29
N GLU A 564 -3.18 11.80 20.93
CA GLU A 564 -2.13 12.64 20.35
C GLU A 564 -1.62 12.01 19.05
N GLN A 565 -1.39 12.86 18.03
CA GLN A 565 -0.81 12.44 16.76
C GLN A 565 0.18 13.50 16.25
N ASN A 566 1.39 13.07 15.94
CA ASN A 566 2.39 13.89 15.24
C ASN A 566 2.34 13.60 13.74
N ILE A 567 2.41 14.65 12.92
CA ILE A 567 2.37 14.57 11.46
C ILE A 567 3.52 15.41 10.90
N GLY A 568 4.53 14.76 10.33
CA GLY A 568 5.68 15.40 9.68
C GLY A 568 5.54 15.57 8.16
N ALA A 569 4.32 15.53 7.64
CA ALA A 569 4.05 15.47 6.19
C ALA A 569 3.86 16.85 5.51
N LEU A 570 4.02 17.97 6.23
CA LEU A 570 3.68 19.29 5.70
C LEU A 570 4.77 19.82 4.75
N VAL A 571 4.37 20.67 3.81
CA VAL A 571 5.30 21.43 2.96
C VAL A 571 5.61 22.78 3.61
N GLU A 572 6.88 23.17 3.61
CA GLU A 572 7.34 24.43 4.19
C GLU A 572 6.63 25.63 3.55
N GLY A 573 6.14 26.53 4.40
CA GLY A 573 5.52 27.80 3.98
C GLY A 573 4.05 27.67 3.53
N GLU A 574 3.49 26.47 3.46
CA GLU A 574 2.08 26.29 3.10
C GLU A 574 1.14 26.62 4.25
N THR A 575 0.00 27.22 3.88
CA THR A 575 -1.14 27.37 4.77
C THR A 575 -1.82 26.02 4.90
N VAL A 576 -2.09 25.59 6.13
CA VAL A 576 -2.71 24.29 6.41
C VAL A 576 -4.00 24.53 7.20
N TYR A 577 -5.05 23.83 6.81
CA TYR A 577 -6.30 23.70 7.54
C TYR A 577 -6.40 22.27 8.05
N VAL A 578 -6.93 22.12 9.25
CA VAL A 578 -7.06 20.82 9.93
C VAL A 578 -8.50 20.64 10.36
N ARG A 579 -8.98 19.41 10.28
CA ARG A 579 -10.23 18.92 10.92
C ARG A 579 -9.93 17.60 11.60
N VAL A 580 -10.53 17.33 12.75
CA VAL A 580 -10.51 16.01 13.36
C VAL A 580 -11.92 15.47 13.39
N ASP A 581 -12.14 14.31 12.79
CA ASP A 581 -13.42 13.61 12.84
C ASP A 581 -13.33 12.52 13.90
N ALA A 582 -14.40 12.32 14.67
CA ALA A 582 -14.50 11.22 15.61
C ALA A 582 -15.34 10.09 15.02
N PHE A 583 -15.00 8.84 15.30
CA PHE A 583 -15.81 7.69 14.90
C PHE A 583 -16.01 6.70 16.04
N ASN A 584 -17.12 5.99 15.98
CA ASN A 584 -17.41 4.81 16.81
C ASN A 584 -18.12 3.74 15.97
N GLU A 585 -18.62 2.70 16.62
CA GLU A 585 -19.35 1.57 16.01
C GLU A 585 -20.67 1.96 15.32
N ASN A 586 -21.14 3.19 15.49
CA ASN A 586 -22.44 3.68 15.02
C ASN A 586 -22.30 4.83 14.01
N GLY A 587 -21.12 5.43 13.89
CA GLY A 587 -20.84 6.35 12.81
C GLY A 587 -19.69 7.31 13.02
N ILE A 588 -19.59 8.25 12.09
CA ILE A 588 -18.60 9.33 12.05
C ILE A 588 -19.28 10.67 12.29
N THR A 589 -18.68 11.49 13.14
CA THR A 589 -19.07 12.88 13.39
C THR A 589 -17.91 13.80 13.01
N GLU A 590 -18.18 14.72 12.10
CA GLU A 590 -17.18 15.67 11.62
C GLU A 590 -16.86 16.74 12.67
N GLY A 591 -15.59 17.07 12.80
CA GLY A 591 -15.15 18.18 13.63
C GLY A 591 -15.29 19.53 12.95
N THR A 592 -14.81 20.57 13.63
CA THR A 592 -14.73 21.93 13.05
C THR A 592 -13.43 22.09 12.29
N VAL A 593 -13.46 22.64 11.08
CA VAL A 593 -12.24 23.01 10.34
C VAL A 593 -11.61 24.27 10.94
N ARG A 594 -10.28 24.26 11.17
CA ARG A 594 -9.54 25.41 11.68
C ARG A 594 -8.20 25.56 10.95
N PRO A 595 -7.70 26.79 10.74
CA PRO A 595 -6.32 26.97 10.29
C PRO A 595 -5.36 26.40 11.35
N LEU A 596 -4.27 25.79 10.90
CA LEU A 596 -3.17 25.37 11.76
C LEU A 596 -2.53 26.61 12.40
N ALA A 597 -2.44 26.60 13.73
CA ALA A 597 -1.98 27.74 14.52
C ALA A 597 -0.45 27.93 14.45
#